data_AF-A0A8T7ELR0-F1
#
_entry.id   AF-A0A8T7ELR0-F1
#
_cell.length_a   1.000
_cell.length_b   1.000
_cell.length_c   1.000
_cell.angle_alpha   90.00
_cell.angle_beta   90.00
_cell.angle_gamma   90.00
#
_symmetry.space_group_name_H-M   'P 1'
#
loop_
_entity.id
_entity.type
_entity.pdbx_description
1 polymer ?
#
loop_
_entity_poly.entity_id
_entity_poly.type
_entity_poly.pdbx_seq_one_letter_code
_entity_poly.pdbx_strand_id
1 'polypeptide(L)' 'MMDVSRDGSLIAAVTHDPDALFVLDRATGAVIQQVSLPSPQLAISLNFTPDNSAILLGVLNTEGTGPAAAILRITP' A
#
# COMPACT_ATOMS: atom_id res chain seq x y z
N MET A 1 6.89 -4.72 -2.40
CA MET A 1 6.04 -4.84 -3.62
C MET A 1 5.60 -3.46 -4.06
N MET A 2 5.15 -3.30 -5.31
CA MET A 2 4.64 -2.01 -5.77
C MET A 2 3.53 -2.18 -6.81
N ASP A 3 2.69 -1.16 -6.92
CA ASP A 3 1.67 -1.01 -7.95
C ASP A 3 1.62 0.45 -8.44
N VAL A 4 1.02 0.68 -9.60
CA VAL A 4 0.89 2.01 -10.24
C VAL A 4 -0.59 2.32 -10.43
N SER A 5 -1.00 3.55 -10.12
CA SER A 5 -2.40 3.97 -10.29
C SER A 5 -2.84 3.90 -11.76
N ARG A 6 -4.15 3.82 -11.99
CA ARG A 6 -4.72 3.59 -13.34
C ARG A 6 -4.39 4.69 -14.34
N ASP A 7 -4.29 5.92 -13.86
CA ASP A 7 -3.93 7.14 -14.60
C ASP A 7 -2.39 7.32 -14.70
N GLY A 8 -1.63 6.48 -14.02
CA GLY A 8 -0.18 6.48 -14.00
C GLY A 8 0.44 7.64 -13.23
N SER A 9 -0.33 8.36 -12.40
CA SER A 9 0.15 9.52 -11.64
C SER A 9 0.79 9.14 -10.31
N LEU A 10 0.39 8.02 -9.70
CA LEU A 10 0.84 7.58 -8.39
C LEU A 10 1.55 6.22 -8.42
N ILE A 11 2.46 6.02 -7.47
CA ILE A 11 3.06 4.73 -7.14
C ILE A 11 2.69 4.37 -5.70
N ALA A 12 2.23 3.15 -5.48
CA ALA A 12 2.10 2.58 -4.14
C ALA A 12 3.21 1.55 -3.93
N ALA A 13 3.93 1.63 -2.82
CA ALA A 13 5.03 0.72 -2.50
C ALA A 13 5.00 0.30 -1.04
N VAL A 14 5.11 -1.01 -0.79
CA VAL A 14 5.27 -1.54 0.57
C VAL A 14 6.72 -1.92 0.82
N THR A 15 7.24 -1.44 1.94
CA THR A 15 8.56 -1.77 2.48
C THR A 15 8.41 -2.60 3.76
N HIS A 16 9.46 -3.38 4.08
CA HIS A 16 9.55 -4.18 5.30
C HIS A 16 10.42 -3.55 6.39
N ASP A 17 11.20 -2.52 6.04
CA ASP A 17 11.99 -1.75 6.99
C ASP A 17 12.05 -0.29 6.52
N PRO A 18 11.12 0.57 6.99
CA PRO A 18 10.05 0.28 7.94
C PRO A 18 8.90 -0.54 7.32
N ASP A 19 8.12 -1.26 8.15
CA ASP A 19 6.85 -1.88 7.75
C ASP A 19 5.81 -0.77 7.43
N ALA A 20 5.78 -0.33 6.18
CA ALA A 20 4.96 0.80 5.76
C ALA A 20 4.52 0.69 4.30
N LEU A 21 3.34 1.24 4.03
CA LEU A 21 2.91 1.60 2.68
C LEU A 21 3.25 3.07 2.42
N PHE A 22 3.93 3.31 1.31
CA PHE A 22 4.17 4.63 0.75
C PHE A 22 3.32 4.83 -0.49
N VAL A 23 2.74 6.02 -0.62
CA VAL A 23 2.17 6.52 -1.86
C VAL A 23 3.01 7.69 -2.32
N LEU A 24 3.45 7.66 -3.56
CA LEU A 24 4.35 8.63 -4.15
C LEU A 24 3.72 9.26 -5.38
N ASP A 25 3.96 10.56 -5.56
CA ASP A 25 3.79 11.20 -6.87
C ASP A 25 4.86 10.69 -7.81
N ARG A 26 4.44 10.11 -8.94
CA ARG A 26 5.37 9.44 -9.86
C ARG A 26 6.26 10.42 -10.63
N ALA A 27 5.77 11.64 -10.90
CA ALA A 27 6.50 12.61 -11.69
C ALA A 27 7.69 13.20 -10.92
N THR A 28 7.50 13.44 -9.62
CA THR A 28 8.46 14.11 -8.75
C THR A 28 9.19 13.15 -7.82
N GLY A 29 8.64 11.95 -7.58
CA GLY A 29 9.13 11.01 -6.58
C GLY A 29 8.82 11.42 -5.13
N ALA A 30 8.02 12.47 -4.93
CA ALA A 30 7.64 12.92 -3.60
C ALA A 30 6.70 11.92 -2.92
N VAL A 31 6.93 11.64 -1.64
CA VAL A 31 5.98 10.88 -0.80
C VAL A 31 4.80 11.78 -0.51
N ILE A 32 3.61 11.39 -0.98
CA ILE A 32 2.35 12.11 -0.72
C ILE A 32 1.62 11.53 0.50
N GLN A 33 1.83 10.24 0.78
CA GLN A 33 1.23 9.57 1.93
C GLN A 33 2.12 8.44 2.42
N GLN A 34 2.17 8.27 3.74
CA GLN A 34 2.81 7.15 4.41
C GLN A 34 1.84 6.56 5.43
N VAL A 35 1.67 5.24 5.41
CA VAL A 35 0.85 4.50 6.36
C VAL A 35 1.70 3.42 6.99
N SER A 36 1.91 3.50 8.30
CA SER A 36 2.55 2.42 9.06
C SER A 36 1.67 1.19 9.07
N LEU A 37 2.23 0.04 8.71
CA LEU A 37 1.53 -1.22 8.78
C LEU A 37 1.69 -1.83 10.17
N PRO A 38 0.65 -2.47 10.74
CA PRO A 38 0.79 -3.16 12.01
C PRO A 38 1.73 -4.36 11.83
N SER A 39 2.84 -4.39 12.58
CA SER A 39 3.73 -5.55 12.63
C SER A 39 3.20 -6.57 13.65
N PRO A 40 3.32 -7.89 13.43
CA PRO A 40 4.00 -8.56 12.31
C PRO A 40 3.00 -8.96 11.21
N GLN A 41 2.82 -8.11 10.21
CA GLN A 41 2.03 -8.42 9.01
C GLN A 41 2.93 -8.40 7.79
N LEU A 42 2.88 -9.48 7.00
CA LEU A 42 3.51 -9.52 5.70
C LEU A 42 2.52 -9.08 4.64
N ALA A 43 2.80 -7.98 3.95
CA ALA A 43 2.07 -7.66 2.73
C ALA A 43 2.35 -8.75 1.68
N ILE A 44 1.29 -9.28 1.07
CA ILE A 44 1.38 -10.29 0.00
C ILE A 44 0.76 -9.83 -1.31
N SER A 45 -0.08 -8.80 -1.29
CA SER A 45 -0.62 -8.17 -2.50
C SER A 45 -0.93 -6.69 -2.29
N LEU A 46 -0.88 -5.92 -3.36
CA LEU A 46 -1.12 -4.48 -3.38
C LEU A 46 -1.77 -4.11 -4.71
N ASN A 47 -2.93 -3.45 -4.66
CA ASN A 47 -3.62 -2.98 -5.87
C ASN A 47 -4.30 -1.64 -5.62
N PHE A 48 -4.16 -0.68 -6.53
CA PHE A 48 -5.05 0.48 -6.55
C PHE A 48 -6.49 0.07 -6.89
N THR A 49 -7.47 0.77 -6.32
CA THR A 49 -8.85 0.68 -6.81
C THR A 49 -8.97 1.33 -8.19
N PRO A 50 -9.91 0.91 -9.05
CA PRO A 50 -10.03 1.43 -10.42
C PRO A 50 -10.26 2.94 -10.52
N ASP A 51 -10.83 3.54 -9.47
CA ASP A 51 -11.09 4.97 -9.33
C ASP A 51 -9.93 5.74 -8.67
N ASN A 52 -8.81 5.07 -8.38
CA ASN A 52 -7.63 5.60 -7.68
C ASN A 52 -7.93 6.23 -6.30
N SER A 53 -9.08 5.92 -5.66
CA SER A 53 -9.44 6.51 -4.37
C SER A 53 -8.87 5.74 -3.18
N ALA A 54 -8.47 4.48 -3.38
CA ALA A 54 -7.95 3.62 -2.33
C ALA A 54 -6.96 2.59 -2.87
N ILE A 55 -6.33 1.89 -1.92
CA ILE A 55 -5.42 0.78 -2.14
C ILE A 55 -5.94 -0.42 -1.36
N LEU A 56 -6.05 -1.55 -2.04
CA LEU A 56 -6.30 -2.85 -1.45
C LEU A 56 -4.96 -3.49 -1.09
N LEU A 57 -4.78 -3.79 0.19
CA LEU A 57 -3.60 -4.46 0.71
C LEU A 57 -3.99 -5.84 1.24
N GLY A 58 -3.47 -6.90 0.62
CA GLY A 58 -3.54 -8.24 1.17
C GLY A 58 -2.41 -8.44 2.17
N VAL A 59 -2.74 -8.85 3.39
CA VAL A 59 -1.78 -9.10 4.45
C VAL A 59 -1.89 -10.53 4.95
N LEU A 60 -0.77 -11.12 5.31
CA LEU A 60 -0.69 -12.38 6.03
C LEU A 60 -0.26 -12.08 7.46
N ASN A 61 -1.08 -12.42 8.44
CA ASN A 61 -0.64 -12.40 9.82
C ASN A 61 0.30 -13.59 10.05
N THR A 62 1.54 -13.31 10.46
CA THR A 62 2.54 -14.35 10.75
C THR A 62 2.32 -15.05 12.09
N GLU A 63 1.40 -14.55 12.93
CA GLU A 63 1.01 -15.16 14.22
C GLU A 63 -0.16 -16.14 14.10
N GLY A 64 -0.60 -16.49 12.89
CA GLY A 64 -1.47 -17.65 12.66
C GLY A 64 -2.98 -17.38 12.57
N THR A 65 -3.42 -16.11 12.51
CA THR A 65 -4.86 -15.79 12.30
C THR A 65 -5.31 -15.90 10.83
N GLY A 66 -4.44 -16.33 9.91
CA GLY A 66 -4.74 -16.42 8.48
C GLY A 66 -4.61 -15.09 7.73
N PRO A 67 -4.90 -15.07 6.42
CA PRO A 67 -4.83 -13.87 5.60
C PRO A 67 -5.94 -12.87 5.97
N ALA A 68 -5.63 -11.58 5.90
CA ALA A 68 -6.57 -10.48 6.03
C ALA A 68 -6.38 -9.47 4.89
N ALA A 69 -7.32 -8.54 4.74
CA ALA A 69 -7.23 -7.46 3.77
C ALA A 69 -7.53 -6.13 4.44
N ALA A 70 -6.79 -5.09 4.07
CA ALA A 70 -7.01 -3.72 4.49
C ALA A 70 -7.32 -2.84 3.27
N ILE A 71 -8.23 -1.87 3.46
CA ILE A 71 -8.52 -0.83 2.48
C ILE A 71 -7.93 0.46 3.01
N LEU A 72 -6.98 1.02 2.27
CA LEU A 72 -6.28 2.25 2.63
C LEU A 72 -6.74 3.36 1.70
N ARG A 73 -7.42 4.37 2.25
CA ARG A 73 -7.87 5.51 1.45
C ARG A 73 -6.71 6.43 1.13
N ILE A 74 -6.68 6.90 -0.11
CA ILE A 74 -5.74 7.91 -0.55
C ILE A 74 -6.35 9.27 -0.22
N THR A 75 -5.67 10.02 0.62
CA THR A 75 -6.03 11.41 0.92
C THR A 75 -5.07 12.33 0.17
N PRO A 76 -5.58 13.33 -0.58
CA PRO A 76 -4.75 14.34 -1.23
C PRO A 76 -3.91 15.15 -0.24
#